data_AF-A0A7Y3MBB8-F1
#
_entry.id   AF-A0A7Y3MBB8-F1
#
_cell.length_a   1.000
_cell.length_b   1.000
_cell.length_c   1.000
_cell.angle_alpha   90.00
_cell.angle_beta   90.00
_cell.angle_gamma   90.00
#
_symmetry.space_group_name_H-M   'P 1'
#
loop_
_entity.id
_entity.type
_entity.pdbx_description
1 polymer ?
#
loop_
_entity_poly.entity_id
_entity_poly.type
_entity_poly.pdbx_seq_one_letter_code
_entity_poly.pdbx_strand_id
1 'polypeptide(L)'
;SEEQAKHVANTLEADFLHSGGLVSTPIYSGQQWDAPNGWAPLQYMAVKGLQNYGYVELANIVKERWMSLNEKVFKNTGKMLEKYNVVDTELLSGGGEYPVQDGFGWTNGVYLAFQDM
;
A
#
# COMPACT_ATOMS: atom_id res chain seq x y z
N SER A 1 -1.56 23.16 -4.68
CA SER A 1 -0.60 23.80 -5.63
C SER A 1 0.53 22.81 -5.94
N GLU A 2 1.38 23.09 -6.92
CA GLU A 2 2.57 22.26 -7.22
C GLU A 2 3.50 22.11 -6.01
N GLU A 3 3.73 23.20 -5.27
CA GLU A 3 4.56 23.19 -4.05
C GLU A 3 4.01 22.25 -2.95
N GLN A 4 2.69 22.26 -2.73
CA GLN A 4 2.06 21.34 -1.77
C GLN A 4 2.18 19.89 -2.24
N ALA A 5 2.01 19.62 -3.53
CA ALA A 5 2.17 18.26 -4.08
C ALA A 5 3.60 17.76 -3.91
N LYS A 6 4.60 18.63 -4.11
CA LYS A 6 6.01 18.32 -3.87
C LYS A 6 6.27 17.94 -2.42
N HIS A 7 5.72 18.70 -1.48
CA HIS A 7 5.86 18.40 -0.05
C HIS A 7 5.21 17.05 0.30
N VAL A 8 4.01 16.78 -0.21
CA VAL A 8 3.34 15.49 -0.01
C VAL A 8 4.14 14.34 -0.61
N ALA A 9 4.66 14.48 -1.84
CA ALA A 9 5.48 13.44 -2.48
C ALA A 9 6.73 13.11 -1.66
N ASN A 10 7.45 14.15 -1.20
CA ASN A 10 8.63 13.98 -0.36
C ASN A 10 8.29 13.27 0.97
N THR A 11 7.19 13.65 1.62
CA THR A 11 6.73 12.99 2.86
C THR A 11 6.34 11.54 2.61
N LEU A 12 5.64 11.23 1.51
CA LEU A 12 5.29 9.86 1.16
C LEU A 12 6.54 8.99 0.97
N GLU A 13 7.53 9.51 0.26
CA GLU A 13 8.78 8.80 0.00
C GLU A 13 9.62 8.61 1.26
N ALA A 14 9.72 9.62 2.11
CA ALA A 14 10.56 9.59 3.30
C ALA A 14 9.95 8.80 4.46
N ASP A 15 8.66 8.97 4.72
CA ASP A 15 8.04 8.56 5.98
C ASP A 15 7.03 7.41 5.84
N PHE A 16 6.46 7.21 4.64
CA PHE A 16 5.38 6.23 4.42
C PHE A 16 5.80 5.04 3.55
N LEU A 17 6.75 5.23 2.63
CA LEU A 17 7.13 4.22 1.65
C LEU A 17 8.07 3.16 2.24
N HIS A 18 7.60 1.92 2.23
CA HIS A 18 8.35 0.75 2.64
C HIS A 18 8.42 -0.29 1.52
N SER A 19 9.03 -1.45 1.81
CA SER A 19 9.31 -2.53 0.86
C SER A 19 8.06 -3.10 0.18
N GLY A 20 6.92 -3.07 0.86
CA GLY A 20 5.63 -3.55 0.37
C GLY A 20 4.65 -2.47 -0.10
N GLY A 21 5.03 -1.20 -0.12
CA GLY A 21 4.14 -0.06 -0.42
C GLY A 21 4.07 0.93 0.74
N LEU A 22 2.99 1.72 0.80
CA LEU A 22 2.81 2.76 1.81
C LEU A 22 2.16 2.22 3.09
N VAL A 23 2.67 2.59 4.26
CA VAL A 23 1.95 2.38 5.54
C VAL A 23 0.74 3.31 5.63
N SER A 24 -0.23 2.96 6.47
CA SER A 24 -1.39 3.82 6.76
C SER A 24 -0.97 5.09 7.50
N THR A 25 -0.09 4.93 8.48
CA THR A 25 0.56 5.99 9.26
C THR A 25 1.97 5.52 9.65
N PRO A 26 2.88 6.41 10.06
CA PRO A 26 4.18 6.02 10.62
C PRO A 26 4.11 5.57 12.10
N ILE A 27 2.91 5.38 12.67
CA ILE A 27 2.70 5.11 14.10
C ILE A 27 2.44 3.62 14.31
N TYR A 28 3.15 2.99 15.27
CA TYR A 28 2.94 1.59 15.66
C TYR A 28 2.01 1.48 16.87
N SER A 29 0.71 1.70 16.67
CA SER A 29 -0.28 1.69 17.75
C SER A 29 -0.83 0.29 18.09
N GLY A 30 -0.65 -0.68 17.18
CA GLY A 30 -1.32 -1.99 17.23
C GLY A 30 -2.74 -1.99 16.62
N GLN A 31 -3.23 -0.83 16.16
CA GLN A 31 -4.49 -0.72 15.43
C GLN A 31 -4.33 -1.09 13.95
N GLN A 32 -5.44 -1.38 13.26
CA GLN A 32 -5.39 -1.89 11.89
C GLN A 32 -4.98 -0.83 10.85
N TRP A 33 -5.29 0.44 11.13
CA TRP A 33 -5.07 1.59 10.23
C TRP A 33 -3.80 2.36 10.59
N ASP A 34 -2.78 1.65 11.06
CA ASP A 34 -1.52 2.20 11.53
C ASP A 34 -0.37 1.27 11.08
N ALA A 35 0.88 1.72 11.24
CA ALA A 35 2.03 0.86 10.94
C ALA A 35 1.95 -0.47 11.72
N PRO A 36 2.30 -1.61 11.09
CA PRO A 36 2.96 -1.72 9.79
C PRO A 36 2.00 -1.97 8.60
N ASN A 37 0.70 -1.75 8.78
CA ASN A 37 -0.30 -2.15 7.79
C ASN A 37 -0.43 -1.12 6.66
N GLY A 38 -0.46 -1.61 5.43
CA GLY A 38 -0.90 -0.89 4.24
C GLY A 38 -2.21 -1.45 3.70
N TRP A 39 -3.04 -0.55 3.14
CA TRP A 39 -4.35 -0.89 2.57
C TRP A 39 -4.45 -0.46 1.11
N ALA A 40 -5.10 -1.29 0.29
CA ALA A 40 -5.22 -1.08 -1.14
C ALA A 40 -5.75 0.31 -1.54
N PRO A 41 -6.83 0.86 -0.91
CA PRO A 41 -7.35 2.16 -1.27
C PRO A 41 -6.34 3.30 -1.10
N LEU A 42 -5.49 3.23 -0.07
CA LEU A 42 -4.47 4.25 0.20
C LEU A 42 -3.36 4.21 -0.86
N GLN A 43 -2.96 3.01 -1.29
CA GLN A 43 -2.00 2.85 -2.39
C GLN A 43 -2.56 3.48 -3.67
N TYR A 44 -3.81 3.15 -4.02
CA TYR A 44 -4.43 3.65 -5.25
C TYR A 44 -4.53 5.18 -5.25
N MET A 45 -5.03 5.77 -4.16
CA MET A 45 -5.15 7.23 -4.05
C MET A 45 -3.80 7.92 -4.14
N ALA A 46 -2.76 7.38 -3.50
CA ALA A 46 -1.40 7.93 -3.57
C ALA A 46 -0.83 7.83 -4.99
N VAL A 47 -0.90 6.66 -5.63
CA VAL A 47 -0.41 6.45 -7.01
C VAL A 47 -1.12 7.39 -7.99
N LYS A 48 -2.46 7.48 -7.94
CA LYS A 48 -3.21 8.41 -8.80
C LYS A 48 -2.86 9.86 -8.53
N GLY A 49 -2.73 10.25 -7.25
CA GLY A 49 -2.33 11.59 -6.85
C GLY A 49 -0.95 11.97 -7.39
N LEU A 50 0.04 11.11 -7.17
CA LEU A 50 1.41 11.30 -7.66
C LEU A 50 1.45 11.43 -9.19
N GLN A 51 0.75 10.54 -9.92
CA GLN A 51 0.62 10.63 -11.38
C GLN A 51 0.02 11.96 -11.84
N ASN A 52 -1.08 12.40 -11.22
CA ASN A 52 -1.76 13.64 -11.59
C ASN A 52 -0.88 14.90 -11.42
N TYR A 53 0.15 14.83 -10.57
CA TYR A 53 1.11 15.91 -10.34
C TYR A 53 2.49 15.64 -10.95
N GLY A 54 2.65 14.62 -11.79
CA GLY A 54 3.89 14.35 -12.53
C GLY A 54 4.97 13.57 -11.76
N TYR A 55 4.70 13.09 -10.55
CA TYR A 55 5.61 12.27 -9.75
C TYR A 55 5.54 10.78 -10.16
N VAL A 56 5.74 10.51 -11.45
CA VAL A 56 5.51 9.20 -12.08
C VAL A 56 6.45 8.13 -11.54
N GLU A 57 7.72 8.47 -11.27
CA GLU A 57 8.70 7.51 -10.74
C GLU A 57 8.29 6.98 -9.36
N LEU A 58 7.99 7.87 -8.41
CA LEU A 58 7.52 7.49 -7.08
C LEU A 58 6.20 6.72 -7.14
N ALA A 59 5.29 7.12 -8.04
CA ALA A 59 4.03 6.40 -8.26
C ALA A 59 4.27 4.95 -8.71
N ASN A 60 5.21 4.73 -9.64
CA ASN A 60 5.56 3.39 -10.11
C ASN A 60 6.22 2.55 -9.01
N ILE A 61 7.09 3.15 -8.19
CA ILE A 61 7.70 2.44 -7.05
C ILE A 61 6.63 1.96 -6.07
N VAL A 62 5.66 2.81 -5.69
CA VAL A 62 4.54 2.43 -4.82
C VAL A 62 3.73 1.29 -5.45
N LYS A 63 3.38 1.43 -6.74
CA LYS A 63 2.61 0.46 -7.51
C LYS A 63 3.29 -0.91 -7.52
N GLU A 64 4.55 -0.97 -7.94
CA GLU A 64 5.32 -2.20 -8.12
C GLU A 64 5.54 -2.93 -6.80
N ARG A 65 5.87 -2.21 -5.72
CA ARG A 65 6.05 -2.79 -4.39
C ARG A 65 4.76 -3.42 -3.85
N TRP A 66 3.64 -2.70 -3.98
CA TRP A 66 2.34 -3.22 -3.58
C TRP A 66 1.93 -4.47 -4.38
N MET A 67 2.07 -4.43 -5.71
CA MET A 67 1.74 -5.56 -6.57
C MET A 67 2.62 -6.78 -6.28
N SER A 68 3.92 -6.58 -6.10
CA SER A 68 4.86 -7.65 -5.76
C SER A 68 4.51 -8.34 -4.45
N LEU A 69 4.09 -7.57 -3.43
CA LEU A 69 3.64 -8.12 -2.15
C LEU A 69 2.34 -8.93 -2.30
N ASN A 70 1.37 -8.40 -3.03
CA ASN A 70 0.11 -9.10 -3.31
C ASN A 70 0.36 -10.44 -4.02
N GLU A 71 1.19 -10.44 -5.07
CA GLU A 71 1.53 -11.63 -5.83
C GLU A 71 2.28 -12.66 -4.99
N LYS A 72 3.24 -12.21 -4.16
CA LYS A 72 3.98 -13.08 -3.24
C LYS A 72 3.02 -13.79 -2.27
N VAL A 73 2.14 -13.04 -1.62
CA VAL A 73 1.16 -13.61 -0.68
C VAL A 73 0.15 -14.51 -1.39
N PHE A 74 -0.32 -14.10 -2.56
CA PHE A 74 -1.23 -14.91 -3.36
C PHE A 74 -0.59 -16.23 -3.78
N LYS A 75 0.68 -16.22 -4.23
CA LYS A 75 1.43 -17.41 -4.58
C LYS A 75 1.59 -18.37 -3.40
N ASN A 76 1.77 -17.83 -2.18
CA ASN A 76 1.99 -18.63 -0.98
C ASN A 76 0.69 -19.17 -0.37
N THR A 77 -0.42 -18.44 -0.48
CA THR A 77 -1.67 -18.74 0.26
C THR A 77 -2.85 -19.10 -0.64
N GLY A 78 -2.78 -18.77 -1.93
CA GLY A 78 -3.90 -18.83 -2.88
C GLY A 78 -4.93 -17.72 -2.70
N LYS A 79 -4.65 -16.68 -1.89
CA LYS A 79 -5.61 -15.64 -1.51
C LYS A 79 -4.99 -14.24 -1.55
N MET A 80 -5.84 -13.26 -1.88
CA MET A 80 -5.58 -11.83 -1.61
C MET A 80 -6.16 -11.50 -0.23
N LEU A 81 -5.56 -10.57 0.50
CA LEU A 81 -5.96 -10.19 1.87
C LEU A 81 -6.53 -8.77 1.89
N GLU A 82 -7.24 -8.42 2.96
CA GLU A 82 -7.78 -7.06 3.13
C GLU A 82 -6.69 -5.99 3.27
N LYS A 83 -5.57 -6.34 3.90
CA LYS A 83 -4.42 -5.48 4.24
C LYS A 83 -3.16 -6.31 4.32
N TYR A 84 -2.01 -5.64 4.30
CA TYR A 84 -0.69 -6.28 4.26
C TYR A 84 0.31 -5.59 5.17
N ASN A 85 1.27 -6.34 5.72
CA ASN A 85 2.43 -5.75 6.36
C ASN A 85 3.36 -5.24 5.26
N VAL A 86 3.43 -3.93 5.10
CA VAL A 86 4.24 -3.31 4.03
C VAL A 86 5.67 -2.99 4.48
N VAL A 87 5.95 -3.13 5.77
CA VAL A 87 7.28 -2.88 6.35
C VAL A 87 8.13 -4.15 6.26
N ASP A 88 7.59 -5.28 6.72
CA ASP A 88 8.20 -6.61 6.65
C ASP A 88 7.32 -7.54 5.82
N THR A 89 7.73 -7.73 4.56
CA THR A 89 7.00 -8.53 3.56
C THR A 89 7.08 -10.04 3.79
N GLU A 90 7.82 -10.52 4.79
CA GLU A 90 7.82 -11.93 5.20
C GLU A 90 6.72 -12.24 6.23
N LEU A 91 6.15 -11.21 6.86
CA LEU A 91 5.13 -11.34 7.89
C LEU A 91 3.72 -11.12 7.34
N LEU A 92 2.75 -11.85 7.88
CA LEU A 92 1.35 -11.54 7.69
C LEU A 92 0.98 -10.26 8.46
N SER A 93 0.06 -9.48 7.90
CA SER A 93 -0.55 -8.35 8.62
C SER A 93 -1.38 -8.81 9.81
N GLY A 94 -1.59 -7.93 10.78
CA GLY A 94 -2.43 -8.20 11.95
C GLY A 94 -2.93 -6.92 12.61
N GLY A 95 -3.27 -7.02 13.90
CA GLY A 95 -3.72 -5.90 14.72
C GLY A 95 -5.23 -5.63 14.68
N GLY A 96 -5.66 -4.78 15.61
CA GLY A 96 -7.06 -4.40 15.85
C GLY A 96 -7.99 -5.51 16.33
N GLU A 97 -9.29 -5.30 16.07
CA GLU A 97 -10.38 -5.97 16.81
C GLU A 97 -10.76 -7.35 16.28
N TYR A 98 -10.37 -7.68 15.04
CA TYR A 98 -10.75 -8.94 14.38
C TYR A 98 -9.66 -9.48 13.44
N PRO A 99 -9.69 -10.79 13.13
CA PRO A 99 -8.73 -11.42 12.22
C PRO A 99 -8.80 -10.89 10.79
N VAL A 100 -7.69 -10.95 10.07
CA VAL A 100 -7.58 -10.57 8.65
C VAL A 100 -8.59 -11.34 7.79
N GLN A 101 -9.22 -10.65 6.82
CA GLN A 101 -10.20 -11.21 5.89
C GLN A 101 -9.60 -11.57 4.53
N ASP A 102 -10.16 -12.61 3.89
CA ASP A 102 -9.71 -13.19 2.62
C ASP A 102 -10.49 -12.63 1.39
N GLY A 103 -9.82 -12.58 0.24
CA GLY A 103 -10.38 -12.28 -1.08
C GLY A 103 -10.77 -10.81 -1.33
N PHE A 104 -10.47 -9.92 -0.40
CA PHE A 104 -11.12 -8.61 -0.22
C PHE A 104 -11.27 -7.74 -1.49
N GLY A 105 -12.48 -7.20 -1.69
CA GLY A 105 -12.88 -6.53 -2.93
C GLY A 105 -11.99 -5.37 -3.40
N TRP A 106 -11.56 -4.48 -2.49
CA TRP A 106 -10.65 -3.38 -2.88
C TRP A 106 -9.26 -3.87 -3.28
N THR A 107 -8.79 -5.01 -2.75
CA THR A 107 -7.42 -5.47 -3.00
C THR A 107 -7.35 -5.97 -4.42
N ASN A 108 -8.34 -6.78 -4.80
CA ASN A 108 -8.50 -7.27 -6.15
C ASN A 108 -8.71 -6.10 -7.13
N GLY A 109 -9.59 -5.16 -6.79
CA GLY A 109 -9.89 -4.01 -7.65
C GLY A 109 -8.67 -3.11 -7.90
N VAL A 110 -7.91 -2.79 -6.85
CA VAL A 110 -6.69 -1.98 -6.98
C VAL A 110 -5.59 -2.73 -7.71
N TYR A 111 -5.43 -4.03 -7.47
CA TYR A 111 -4.46 -4.84 -8.21
C TYR A 111 -4.74 -4.82 -9.72
N LEU A 112 -6.00 -5.05 -10.13
CA LEU A 112 -6.41 -4.97 -11.53
C LEU A 112 -6.20 -3.56 -12.11
N ALA A 113 -6.61 -2.53 -11.37
CA ALA A 113 -6.41 -1.14 -11.81
C ALA A 113 -4.93 -0.80 -12.01
N PHE A 114 -4.03 -1.36 -11.22
CA PHE A 114 -2.59 -1.18 -11.39
C PHE A 114 -1.98 -1.99 -12.54
N GLN A 115 -2.54 -3.17 -12.86
CA GLN A 115 -2.14 -3.94 -14.04
C GLN A 115 -2.45 -3.20 -15.35
N ASP A 116 -3.54 -2.43 -15.38
CA ASP A 116 -3.97 -1.66 -16.55
C ASP A 116 -3.27 -0.29 -16.69
N MET A 117 -2.45 0.11 -15.71
CA MET A 117 -1.73 1.40 -15.66
C MET A 117 -0.33 1.37 -16.27
#